data_AF-E1ZJ08-F1
#
_entry.id   AF-E1ZJ08-F1
#
_cell.length_a   1.000
_cell.length_b   1.000
_cell.length_c   1.000
_cell.angle_alpha   90.00
_cell.angle_beta   90.00
_cell.angle_gamma   90.00
#
_symmetry.space_group_name_H-M   'P 1'
#
loop_
_entity.id
_entity.type
_entity.pdbx_description
1 polymer ?
#
loop_
_entity_poly.entity_id
_entity_poly.type
_entity_poly.pdbx_seq_one_letter_code
_entity_poly.pdbx_strand_id
1 'polypeptide(L)'
;YQYTLSRILRARLEYLREAFQIRENDYLAFDAVRQAAQCVGRVIRSKADYGLMVFADKRYQRHDKRDKLPAWITQHLKDSHLNLSTDMLLCIARDFMRAMAQP
;
A
#
# COMPACT_ATOMS: atom_id res chain seq x y z
N TYR A 1 8.90 -3.20 5.98
CA TYR A 1 8.70 -4.00 7.20
C TYR A 1 9.79 -3.64 8.19
N GLN A 2 9.43 -3.36 9.45
CA GLN A 2 10.42 -3.16 10.51
C GLN A 2 11.09 -4.49 10.87
N TYR A 3 12.34 -4.43 11.35
CA TYR A 3 13.08 -5.60 11.81
C TYR A 3 12.43 -6.19 13.07
N THR A 4 11.74 -7.32 12.91
CA THR A 4 10.88 -7.94 13.94
C THR A 4 11.62 -8.52 15.14
N LEU A 5 12.96 -8.64 15.08
CA LEU A 5 13.78 -9.17 16.17
C LEU A 5 14.35 -8.09 17.10
N SER A 6 14.04 -6.81 16.87
CA SER A 6 14.46 -5.72 17.76
C SER A 6 13.80 -5.85 19.14
N ARG A 7 14.58 -5.72 20.22
CA ARG A 7 14.09 -5.73 21.61
C ARG A 7 13.03 -4.66 21.87
N ILE A 8 13.23 -3.47 21.30
CA ILE A 8 12.30 -2.33 21.46
C ILE A 8 10.96 -2.65 20.80
N LEU A 9 10.99 -3.21 19.57
CA LEU A 9 9.77 -3.56 18.86
C LEU A 9 9.01 -4.68 19.58
N ARG A 10 9.71 -5.70 20.08
CA ARG A 10 9.09 -6.78 20.87
C ARG A 10 8.38 -6.27 22.13
N ALA A 11 9.06 -5.44 22.93
CA ALA A 11 8.45 -4.84 24.12
C ALA A 11 7.21 -4.00 23.78
N ARG A 12 7.25 -3.24 22.67
CA ARG A 12 6.10 -2.48 22.18
C ARG A 12 4.95 -3.40 21.77
N LEU A 13 5.23 -4.48 21.06
CA LEU A 13 4.23 -5.46 20.62
C LEU A 13 3.57 -6.15 21.81
N GLU A 14 4.34 -6.53 22.83
CA GLU A 14 3.84 -7.14 24.06
C GLU A 14 2.92 -6.18 24.83
N TYR A 15 3.33 -4.92 25.00
CA TYR A 15 2.48 -3.89 25.60
C TYR A 15 1.18 -3.67 24.84
N LEU A 16 1.24 -3.59 23.50
CA LEU A 16 0.04 -3.42 22.66
C LEU A 16 -0.92 -4.62 22.77
N ARG A 17 -0.38 -5.83 22.91
CA ARG A 17 -1.15 -7.05 23.11
C ARG A 17 -1.84 -7.05 24.47
N GLU A 18 -1.13 -6.73 25.54
CA GLU A 18 -1.66 -6.79 26.91
C GLU A 18 -2.64 -5.65 27.22
N ALA A 19 -2.24 -4.41 26.93
CA ALA A 19 -3.01 -3.23 27.29
C ALA A 19 -4.20 -2.96 26.34
N PHE A 20 -4.06 -3.28 25.05
CA PHE A 20 -5.05 -2.92 24.03
C PHE A 20 -5.60 -4.11 23.24
N GLN A 21 -5.18 -5.34 23.53
CA GLN A 21 -5.60 -6.55 22.81
C GLN A 21 -5.32 -6.49 21.30
N ILE A 22 -4.28 -5.74 20.91
CA ILE A 22 -3.86 -5.63 19.51
C ILE A 22 -2.91 -6.78 19.19
N ARG A 23 -3.28 -7.59 18.20
CA ARG A 23 -2.42 -8.68 17.72
C ARG A 23 -1.18 -8.12 17.02
N GLU A 24 -0.04 -8.78 17.23
CA GLU A 24 1.23 -8.33 16.67
C GLU A 24 1.19 -8.19 15.14
N ASN A 25 0.59 -9.17 14.45
CA ASN A 25 0.43 -9.15 13.00
C ASN A 25 -0.41 -7.96 12.51
N ASP A 26 -1.41 -7.54 13.29
CA ASP A 26 -2.27 -6.42 12.91
C ASP A 26 -1.51 -5.10 12.94
N TYR A 27 -0.72 -4.90 14.01
CA TYR A 27 0.17 -3.74 14.15
C TYR A 27 1.25 -3.72 13.06
N LEU A 28 1.93 -4.85 12.81
CA LEU A 28 2.99 -4.91 11.80
C LEU A 28 2.47 -4.65 10.38
N ALA A 29 1.29 -5.18 10.04
CA ALA A 29 0.64 -4.90 8.76
C ALA A 29 0.19 -3.43 8.67
N PHE A 30 -0.38 -2.88 9.75
CA PHE A 30 -0.75 -1.46 9.82
C PHE A 30 0.45 -0.54 9.59
N ASP A 31 1.55 -0.74 10.33
CA ASP A 31 2.73 0.11 10.22
C ASP A 31 3.35 0.05 8.82
N ALA A 32 3.44 -1.16 8.24
CA ALA A 32 3.95 -1.35 6.89
C ALA A 32 3.09 -0.62 5.84
N VAL A 33 1.77 -0.79 5.89
CA VAL A 33 0.84 -0.20 4.91
C VAL A 33 0.75 1.32 5.10
N ARG A 34 0.76 1.82 6.34
CA ARG A 34 0.78 3.26 6.64
C ARG A 34 2.00 3.94 6.02
N GLN A 35 3.18 3.34 6.16
CA GLN A 35 4.40 3.89 5.56
C GLN A 35 4.35 3.86 4.02
N ALA A 36 3.87 2.76 3.44
CA ALA A 36 3.72 2.65 1.99
C ALA A 36 2.73 3.69 1.43
N ALA A 37 1.56 3.83 2.07
CA ALA A 37 0.56 4.80 1.68
C ALA A 37 1.07 6.25 1.82
N GLN A 38 1.90 6.54 2.83
CA GLN A 38 2.51 7.85 2.99
C GLN A 38 3.44 8.19 1.82
N CYS A 39 4.24 7.23 1.35
CA CYS A 39 5.11 7.42 0.19
C CYS A 39 4.29 7.62 -1.09
N VAL A 40 3.27 6.78 -1.28
CA VAL A 40 2.37 6.83 -2.44
C VAL A 40 1.63 8.17 -2.51
N GLY A 41 1.14 8.67 -1.37
CA GLY A 41 0.47 9.97 -1.29
C GLY A 41 1.34 11.19 -1.60
N ARG A 42 2.66 11.04 -1.82
CA ARG A 42 3.54 12.14 -2.25
C ARG A 42 3.55 12.38 -3.75
N VAL A 43 3.01 11.43 -4.52
CA VAL A 43 3.04 11.47 -5.99
C VAL A 43 2.05 12.49 -6.55
N ILE A 44 0.89 12.66 -5.91
CA ILE A 44 -0.15 13.61 -6.34
C ILE A 44 -0.15 14.79 -5.37
N ARG A 45 0.03 16.03 -5.87
CA ARG A 45 0.01 17.26 -5.04
C ARG A 45 -1.12 18.21 -5.42
N SER A 46 -1.54 18.20 -6.68
CA SER A 46 -2.59 19.05 -7.22
C SER A 46 -3.65 18.22 -7.96
N LYS A 47 -4.80 18.83 -8.27
CA LYS A 47 -5.86 18.18 -9.08
C LYS A 47 -5.46 17.99 -10.55
N ALA A 48 -4.47 18.73 -11.03
CA ALA A 48 -3.94 18.59 -12.38
C ALA A 48 -2.83 17.53 -12.47
N ASP A 49 -2.32 17.07 -11.32
CA ASP A 49 -1.28 16.06 -11.28
C ASP A 49 -1.89 14.69 -11.53
N TYR A 50 -1.24 13.90 -12.39
CA TYR A 50 -1.50 12.48 -12.51
C TYR A 50 -0.23 11.70 -12.18
N GLY A 51 -0.42 10.48 -11.65
CA GLY A 51 0.69 9.65 -11.24
C GLY A 51 0.32 8.19 -11.29
N LEU A 52 1.30 7.36 -11.64
CA LEU A 52 1.19 5.91 -11.61
C LEU A 52 1.83 5.39 -10.33
N MET A 53 1.04 4.68 -9.52
CA MET A 53 1.47 4.11 -8.24
C MET A 53 1.46 2.59 -8.36
N VAL A 54 2.61 1.94 -8.18
CA VAL A 54 2.76 0.49 -8.37
C VAL A 54 3.16 -0.19 -7.06
N PHE A 55 2.33 -1.14 -6.61
CA PHE A 55 2.63 -2.01 -5.47
C PHE A 55 3.26 -3.32 -5.95
N ALA A 56 4.59 -3.36 -6.06
CA ALA A 56 5.35 -4.48 -6.63
C ALA A 56 5.59 -5.64 -5.65
N ASP A 57 4.59 -6.03 -4.84
CA ASP A 57 4.70 -7.15 -3.91
C ASP A 57 3.36 -7.90 -3.79
N LYS A 58 3.39 -9.22 -3.99
CA LYS A 58 2.21 -10.11 -3.92
C LYS A 58 1.44 -9.96 -2.61
N ARG A 59 2.10 -9.57 -1.52
CA ARG A 59 1.45 -9.37 -0.22
C ARG A 59 0.35 -8.32 -0.25
N TYR A 60 0.45 -7.29 -1.10
CA TYR A 60 -0.60 -6.25 -1.21
C TYR A 60 -1.89 -6.76 -1.87
N GLN A 61 -1.89 -7.95 -2.46
CA GLN A 61 -3.14 -8.59 -2.95
C GLN A 61 -3.99 -9.16 -1.81
N ARG A 62 -3.37 -9.46 -0.66
CA ARG A 62 -4.11 -10.05 0.46
C ARG A 62 -5.02 -9.01 1.10
N HIS A 63 -6.23 -9.43 1.41
CA HIS A 63 -7.29 -8.57 1.96
C HIS A 63 -6.85 -7.85 3.24
N ASP A 64 -6.11 -8.54 4.13
CA ASP A 64 -5.60 -8.01 5.40
C ASP A 64 -4.66 -6.80 5.25
N LYS A 65 -4.07 -6.61 4.07
CA LYS A 65 -3.19 -5.48 3.74
C LYS A 65 -3.87 -4.47 2.82
N ARG A 66 -4.64 -4.97 1.85
CA ARG A 66 -5.38 -4.11 0.91
C ARG A 66 -6.39 -3.23 1.63
N ASP A 67 -7.11 -3.76 2.62
CA ASP A 67 -8.11 -3.00 3.39
C ASP A 67 -7.49 -1.94 4.29
N LYS A 68 -6.20 -2.09 4.63
CA LYS A 68 -5.46 -1.13 5.43
C LYS A 68 -4.97 0.07 4.60
N LEU A 69 -5.10 0.02 3.27
CA LEU A 69 -4.82 1.17 2.41
C LEU A 69 -5.95 2.21 2.57
N PRO A 70 -5.62 3.50 2.53
CA PRO A 70 -6.62 4.57 2.52
C PRO A 70 -7.66 4.41 1.41
N ALA A 71 -8.90 4.79 1.71
CA ALA A 71 -10.05 4.67 0.80
C ALA A 71 -9.80 5.29 -0.59
N TRP A 72 -9.11 6.43 -0.65
CA TRP A 72 -8.81 7.09 -1.91
C TRP A 72 -7.88 6.27 -2.83
N ILE A 73 -7.04 5.39 -2.28
CA ILE A 73 -6.23 4.45 -3.09
C ILE A 73 -7.10 3.26 -3.50
N THR A 74 -7.82 2.67 -2.55
CA THR A 74 -8.58 1.43 -2.77
C THR A 74 -9.73 1.61 -3.75
N GLN A 75 -10.36 2.79 -3.78
CA GLN A 75 -11.41 3.15 -4.75
C GLN A 75 -10.91 3.12 -6.20
N HIS A 76 -9.61 3.37 -6.44
CA HIS A 76 -9.01 3.35 -7.77
C HIS A 76 -8.27 2.04 -8.07
N LEU A 77 -8.11 1.15 -7.07
CA LEU A 77 -7.47 -0.15 -7.21
C LEU A 77 -8.51 -1.21 -7.65
N LYS A 78 -8.83 -1.22 -8.95
CA LYS A 78 -9.75 -2.19 -9.57
C LYS A 78 -9.21 -3.61 -9.49
N ASP A 79 -10.10 -4.61 -9.42
CA ASP A 79 -9.71 -6.02 -9.39
C ASP A 79 -8.93 -6.44 -10.65
N SER A 80 -9.18 -5.80 -11.80
CA SER A 80 -8.42 -5.99 -13.04
C SER A 80 -6.96 -5.55 -12.95
N HIS A 81 -6.59 -4.73 -11.96
CA HIS A 81 -5.24 -4.25 -11.73
C HIS A 81 -4.52 -5.01 -10.61
N LEU A 82 -5.11 -6.10 -10.12
CA LEU A 82 -4.50 -6.99 -9.15
C LEU A 82 -3.79 -8.14 -9.86
N ASN A 83 -2.69 -8.59 -9.27
CA ASN A 83 -1.93 -9.74 -9.77
C ASN A 83 -1.50 -9.66 -11.23
N LEU A 84 -1.14 -8.46 -11.66
CA LEU A 84 -0.58 -8.23 -12.98
C LEU A 84 0.84 -8.80 -13.08
N SER A 85 1.14 -9.40 -14.24
CA SER A 85 2.53 -9.61 -14.65
C SER A 85 3.18 -8.28 -15.05
N THR A 86 4.51 -8.28 -15.15
CA THR A 86 5.26 -7.10 -15.59
C THR A 86 4.83 -6.63 -16.98
N ASP A 87 4.57 -7.55 -17.91
CA ASP A 87 4.14 -7.22 -19.27
C ASP A 87 2.76 -6.58 -19.30
N MET A 88 1.81 -7.10 -18.52
CA MET A 88 0.47 -6.51 -18.39
C MET A 88 0.53 -5.12 -17.77
N LEU A 89 1.35 -4.95 -16.73
CA LEU A 89 1.58 -3.66 -16.10
C LEU A 89 2.13 -2.63 -17.11
N LEU A 90 3.07 -3.02 -17.96
CA LEU A 90 3.64 -2.13 -18.98
C LEU A 90 2.62 -1.69 -20.03
N CYS A 91 1.68 -2.57 -20.42
CA CYS A 91 0.58 -2.19 -21.29
C CYS A 91 -0.34 -1.16 -20.62
N ILE A 92 -0.81 -1.46 -19.41
CA ILE A 92 -1.70 -0.56 -18.64
C ILE A 92 -1.03 0.79 -18.38
N ALA A 93 0.26 0.80 -18.01
CA ALA A 93 1.02 2.01 -17.75
C ALA A 93 1.12 2.91 -18.99
N ARG A 94 1.39 2.33 -20.18
CA ARG A 94 1.46 3.08 -21.43
C ARG A 94 0.13 3.71 -21.80
N ASP A 95 -0.96 2.96 -21.65
CA ASP A 95 -2.30 3.45 -21.97
C ASP A 95 -2.73 4.56 -21.00
N PHE A 96 -2.45 4.40 -19.71
CA PHE A 96 -2.69 5.42 -18.69
C PHE A 96 -1.93 6.72 -19.00
N MET A 97 -0.63 6.65 -19.27
CA MET A 97 0.18 7.85 -19.54
C MET A 97 -0.27 8.58 -20.81
N ARG A 98 -0.70 7.85 -21.85
CA ARG A 98 -1.24 8.46 -23.07
C ARG A 98 -2.58 9.14 -22.84
N ALA A 99 -3.48 8.52 -22.07
CA ALA A 99 -4.79 9.08 -21.76
C ALA A 99 -4.69 10.34 -20.89
N MET A 100 -3.81 10.32 -19.88
CA MET A 100 -3.66 11.45 -18.94
C MET A 100 -2.87 12.62 -19.51
N ALA A 101 -2.12 12.43 -20.61
CA ALA A 101 -1.36 13.50 -21.27
C ALA A 101 -2.20 14.35 -22.23
N GLN A 102 -3.49 14.05 -22.40
CA GLN A 102 -4.39 14.84 -23.23
C GLN A 102 -4.78 16.15 -22.52
N PRO A 103 -4.88 17.28 -23.25
CA PRO A 103 -5.25 18.58 -22.69
C PRO A 103 -6.73 18.67 -22.26
#